data_AF-A0A2R6CUR3-F1
#
_entry.id   AF-A0A2R6CUR3-F1
#
_cell.length_a   1.000
_cell.length_b   1.000
_cell.length_c   1.000
_cell.angle_alpha   90.00
_cell.angle_beta   90.00
_cell.angle_gamma   90.00
#
_symmetry.space_group_name_H-M   'P 1'
#
loop_
_entity.id
_entity.type
_entity.pdbx_description
1 polymer ?
#
loop_
_entity_poly.entity_id
_entity_poly.type
_entity_poly.pdbx_seq_one_letter_code
_entity_poly.pdbx_strand_id
1 'polypeptide(L)'
;MSLPESARFADAGPPVERLELDLRHKHLPKLTAAGYVDWVEDPFRAYRGARFDHPAEVLRVIDDHGSELPTTLVDGIDGTEGVDSGRF
;
A
#
# COMPACT_ATOMS: atom_id res chain seq x y z
N MET A 1 23.13 -4.68 11.15
CA MET A 1 21.76 -4.98 11.63
C MET A 1 21.12 -5.92 10.61
N SER A 2 20.49 -7.01 11.06
CA SER A 2 19.79 -7.96 10.17
C SER A 2 18.32 -7.55 10.01
N LEU A 3 17.72 -7.81 8.85
CA LEU A 3 16.33 -7.45 8.58
C LEU A 3 15.35 -8.34 9.39
N PRO A 4 14.14 -7.82 9.72
CA PRO A 4 13.09 -8.56 10.41
C PRO A 4 12.60 -9.77 9.60
N GLU A 5 12.08 -10.78 10.30
CA GLU A 5 11.63 -12.08 9.76
C GLU A 5 10.64 -11.93 8.58
N SER A 6 9.77 -10.92 8.62
CA SER A 6 8.78 -10.62 7.57
C SER A 6 9.37 -10.10 6.26
N ALA A 7 10.63 -9.64 6.28
CA ALA A 7 11.35 -9.15 5.10
C ALA A 7 12.30 -10.21 4.51
N ARG A 8 12.29 -11.44 5.03
CA ARG A 8 13.11 -12.54 4.50
C ARG A 8 12.35 -13.23 3.37
N PHE A 9 12.76 -12.97 2.13
CA PHE A 9 12.43 -13.85 1.02
C PHE A 9 13.21 -15.16 1.22
N ALA A 10 12.50 -16.29 1.28
CA ALA A 10 13.12 -17.60 1.43
C ALA A 10 13.99 -17.89 0.19
N ASP A 11 15.30 -17.78 0.36
CA ASP A 11 16.28 -18.03 -0.68
C ASP A 11 16.48 -19.54 -0.87
N ALA A 12 15.89 -20.10 -1.94
CA ALA A 12 16.44 -21.21 -2.76
C ALA A 12 15.36 -21.85 -3.64
N GLY A 13 15.14 -21.28 -4.83
CA GLY A 13 14.50 -21.96 -5.97
C GLY A 13 15.49 -22.10 -7.14
N PRO A 14 15.28 -23.03 -8.09
CA PRO A 14 16.15 -23.21 -9.27
C PRO A 14 16.31 -21.89 -10.05
N PRO A 15 17.35 -21.72 -10.91
CA PRO A 15 17.66 -20.45 -11.56
C PRO A 15 16.47 -20.01 -12.40
N VAL A 16 15.67 -19.10 -11.82
CA VAL A 16 14.50 -18.53 -12.45
C VAL A 16 15.04 -17.64 -13.56
N GLU A 17 14.80 -18.00 -14.82
CA GLU A 17 14.83 -17.02 -15.91
C GLU A 17 14.02 -15.82 -15.41
N ARG A 18 14.71 -14.71 -15.21
CA ARG A 18 14.30 -13.63 -14.31
C ARG A 18 12.98 -13.03 -14.82
N LEU A 19 11.85 -13.54 -14.33
CA LEU A 19 10.55 -12.92 -14.53
C LEU A 19 10.58 -11.61 -13.75
N GLU A 20 10.93 -10.52 -14.43
CA GLU A 20 10.85 -9.16 -13.90
C GLU A 20 9.36 -8.79 -13.81
N LEU A 21 8.81 -8.93 -12.61
CA LEU A 21 7.48 -8.43 -12.28
C LEU A 21 7.57 -6.92 -12.05
N ASP A 22 7.00 -6.14 -12.97
CA ASP A 22 6.79 -4.70 -12.80
C ASP A 22 5.75 -4.45 -11.69
N LEU A 23 6.22 -4.20 -10.46
CA LEU A 23 5.36 -3.78 -9.36
C LEU A 23 4.98 -2.31 -9.52
N ARG A 24 3.92 -2.05 -10.28
CA ARG A 24 3.35 -0.69 -10.42
C ARG A 24 2.42 -0.38 -9.27
N HIS A 25 2.74 0.65 -8.49
CA HIS A 25 1.86 1.08 -7.40
C HIS A 25 0.58 1.71 -7.96
N LYS A 26 -0.57 1.12 -7.63
CA LYS A 26 -1.90 1.67 -7.96
C LYS A 26 -2.34 2.78 -7.01
N HIS A 27 -1.79 2.82 -5.79
CA HIS A 27 -2.26 3.71 -4.71
C HIS A 27 -1.54 5.05 -4.68
N LEU A 28 -0.21 5.05 -4.80
CA LEU A 28 0.57 6.27 -4.78
C LEU A 28 0.14 7.29 -5.87
N PRO A 29 -0.24 6.91 -7.12
CA PRO A 29 -0.75 7.88 -8.10
C PRO A 29 -2.07 8.51 -7.66
N LYS A 30 -2.94 7.73 -7.01
CA LYS A 30 -4.21 8.23 -6.46
C LYS A 30 -3.97 9.22 -5.31
N LEU A 31 -3.00 8.91 -4.45
CA LEU A 31 -2.61 9.80 -3.35
C LEU A 31 -1.94 11.09 -3.85
N THR A 32 -1.15 11.01 -4.93
CA THR A 32 -0.58 12.18 -5.60
C THR A 32 -1.67 13.04 -6.23
N ALA A 33 -2.63 12.43 -6.94
CA ALA A 33 -3.76 13.15 -7.51
C ALA A 33 -4.61 13.87 -6.45
N ALA A 34 -4.69 13.32 -5.23
CA ALA A 34 -5.38 13.94 -4.10
C ALA A 34 -4.54 15.01 -3.35
N GLY A 35 -3.25 15.15 -3.68
CA GLY A 35 -2.31 16.08 -3.07
C GLY A 35 -1.77 15.65 -1.70
N TYR A 36 -1.95 14.37 -1.34
CA TYR A 36 -1.48 13.85 -0.06
C TYR A 36 0.01 13.52 -0.09
N VAL A 37 0.52 12.99 -1.19
CA VAL A 37 1.94 12.68 -1.38
C VAL A 37 2.44 13.29 -2.68
N ASP A 38 3.73 13.53 -2.78
CA ASP A 38 4.42 13.72 -4.06
C ASP A 38 5.28 12.48 -4.30
N TRP A 39 5.18 11.86 -5.49
CA TRP A 39 5.89 10.62 -5.81
C TRP A 39 6.70 10.77 -7.11
N VAL A 40 7.96 10.34 -7.06
CA VAL A 40 8.86 10.11 -8.19
C VAL A 40 9.10 8.60 -8.39
N GLU A 41 8.84 8.10 -9.60
CA GLU A 41 8.99 6.67 -9.95
C GLU A 41 10.46 6.24 -10.03
N ASP A 42 11.33 7.11 -10.57
CA ASP A 42 12.78 6.91 -10.60
C ASP A 42 13.53 8.24 -10.29
N PRO A 43 14.23 8.35 -9.13
CA PRO A 43 14.39 7.33 -8.11
C PRO A 43 13.10 7.11 -7.32
N PHE A 44 12.82 5.85 -6.96
CA PHE A 44 11.61 5.43 -6.26
C PHE A 44 11.48 6.09 -4.87
N ARG A 45 10.85 7.28 -4.81
CA ARG A 45 10.76 8.13 -3.61
C ARG A 45 9.43 8.85 -3.50
N ALA A 46 8.85 8.81 -2.30
CA ALA A 46 7.65 9.57 -1.95
C ALA A 46 7.95 10.64 -0.89
N TYR A 47 7.25 11.76 -0.98
CA TYR A 47 7.34 12.93 -0.11
C TYR A 47 5.95 13.33 0.38
N ARG A 48 5.90 14.18 1.41
CA ARG A 48 4.63 14.76 1.89
C ARG A 48 4.14 15.80 0.89
N GLY A 49 2.92 15.63 0.39
CA GLY A 49 2.24 16.63 -0.43
C GLY A 49 1.64 17.74 0.44
N ALA A 50 1.13 18.80 -0.22
CA ALA A 50 0.57 19.96 0.45
C ALA A 50 -0.59 19.65 1.42
N ARG A 51 -1.29 18.52 1.22
CA ARG A 51 -2.42 18.09 2.05
C ARG A 51 -2.07 16.91 2.97
N PHE A 52 -0.79 16.58 3.15
CA PHE A 52 -0.37 15.36 3.86
C PHE A 52 -0.97 15.22 5.26
N ASP A 53 -1.17 16.32 5.99
CA ASP A 53 -1.69 16.26 7.36
C ASP A 53 -3.21 16.07 7.43
N HIS A 54 -3.94 16.26 6.33
CA HIS A 54 -5.40 16.19 6.29
C HIS A 54 -5.95 14.78 6.58
N PRO A 55 -5.42 13.69 5.98
CA PRO A 55 -5.84 12.34 6.36
C PRO A 55 -5.59 12.01 7.84
N ALA A 56 -4.59 12.62 8.47
CA ALA A 56 -4.26 12.33 9.86
C ALA A 56 -5.39 12.70 10.82
N GLU A 57 -6.23 13.68 10.48
CA GLU A 57 -7.42 14.02 11.27
C GLU A 57 -8.42 12.85 11.30
N VAL A 58 -8.71 12.27 10.14
CA VAL A 58 -9.61 11.12 10.02
C VAL A 58 -9.00 9.88 10.68
N LEU A 59 -7.72 9.64 10.45
CA LEU A 59 -7.02 8.49 11.02
C LEU A 59 -6.97 8.53 12.55
N ARG A 60 -6.81 9.72 13.15
CA ARG A 60 -6.88 9.87 14.62
C ARG A 60 -8.26 9.48 15.16
N VAL A 61 -9.34 9.93 14.54
CA VAL A 61 -10.70 9.55 14.96
C VAL A 61 -10.90 8.03 14.88
N ILE A 62 -10.38 7.40 13.82
CA ILE A 62 -10.43 5.94 13.65
C ILE A 62 -9.61 5.22 14.73
N ASP A 63 -8.42 5.73 15.06
CA ASP A 63 -7.56 5.16 16.08
C ASP A 63 -8.18 5.29 17.49
N ASP A 64 -8.70 6.48 17.81
CA ASP A 64 -9.32 6.81 19.09
C ASP A 64 -10.62 6.02 19.35
N HIS A 65 -11.38 5.71 18.29
CA HIS A 65 -12.71 5.08 18.38
C HIS A 65 -12.80 3.73 17.67
N GLY A 66 -11.68 3.07 17.39
CA GLY A 66 -11.60 1.91 16.50
C GLY A 66 -12.54 0.75 16.86
N SER A 67 -12.77 0.52 18.14
CA SER A 67 -13.69 -0.53 18.64
C SER A 67 -15.17 -0.24 18.41
N GLU A 68 -15.52 1.01 18.09
CA GLU A 68 -16.89 1.47 17.87
C GLU A 68 -17.22 1.65 16.39
N LEU A 69 -16.24 1.41 15.51
CA LEU A 69 -16.43 1.56 14.07
C LEU A 69 -17.37 0.48 13.53
N PRO A 70 -18.23 0.82 12.55
CA PRO A 70 -19.07 -0.16 11.88
C PRO A 70 -18.22 -1.28 11.27
N THR A 71 -18.62 -2.54 11.45
CA THR A 71 -17.91 -3.70 10.87
C THR A 71 -17.75 -3.58 9.36
N THR A 72 -18.68 -2.91 8.68
CA THR A 72 -18.62 -2.63 7.23
C THR A 72 -17.41 -1.79 6.80
N LEU A 73 -16.81 -1.01 7.71
CA LEU A 73 -15.58 -0.26 7.45
C LEU A 73 -14.33 -1.13 7.65
N VAL A 74 -14.45 -2.18 8.47
CA VAL A 74 -13.40 -3.15 8.81
C VAL A 74 -13.36 -4.29 7.79
N ASP A 75 -14.49 -4.70 7.23
CA ASP A 75 -14.57 -5.79 6.25
C ASP A 75 -13.90 -5.44 4.90
N GLY A 76 -13.54 -4.17 4.67
CA GLY A 76 -12.85 -3.69 3.47
C GLY A 76 -11.32 -3.61 3.57
N ILE A 77 -10.73 -3.87 4.74
CA ILE A 77 -9.26 -3.87 4.95
C ILE A 77 -8.64 -5.26 4.90
N ASP A 78 -9.44 -6.29 4.65
CA ASP A 78 -8.95 -7.60 4.26
C ASP A 78 -8.32 -7.41 2.88
N GLY A 79 -6.99 -7.50 2.79
CA GLY A 79 -6.19 -7.28 1.58
C GLY A 79 -6.49 -8.23 0.41
N THR A 80 -7.67 -8.83 0.37
CA THR A 80 -8.27 -9.49 -0.77
C THR A 80 -8.82 -8.44 -1.74
N GLU A 81 -7.94 -7.69 -2.41
CA GLU A 81 -8.32 -7.15 -3.72
C GLU A 81 -8.71 -8.36 -4.58
N GLY A 82 -10.00 -8.44 -4.95
CA GLY A 82 -10.52 -9.51 -5.79
C GLY A 82 -9.69 -9.63 -7.06
N VAL A 83 -9.14 -10.82 -7.28
CA VAL A 83 -8.67 -11.24 -8.60
C VAL A 83 -9.92 -11.32 -9.46
N ASP A 84 -10.22 -10.24 -10.17
CA ASP A 84 -11.13 -10.28 -11.31
C ASP A 84 -10.48 -11.17 -12.36
N SER A 85 -10.85 -12.44 -12.34
CA SER A 85 -10.59 -13.42 -13.39
C SER A 85 -11.64 -13.24 -14.50
N GLY A 86 -11.77 -12.00 -14.96
CA GLY A 86 -12.53 -11.60 -16.14
C GLY A 86 -11.72 -11.88 -17.38
N ARG A 87 -11.87 -13.10 -17.91
CA ARG A 87 -11.52 -13.49 -19.28
C ARG A 87 -12.17 -12.52 -20.27
N PHE A 88 -11.38 -11.76 -21.04
CA PHE A 88 -11.54 -11.50 -22.48
C PHE A 88 -10.23 -11.01 -23.07
#